data_AF-A0A418RCG7-F1
#
_entry.id   AF-A0A418RCG7-F1
#
_cell.length_a   1.000
_cell.length_b   1.000
_cell.length_c   1.000
_cell.angle_alpha   90.00
_cell.angle_beta   90.00
_cell.angle_gamma   90.00
#
_symmetry.space_group_name_H-M   'P 1'
#
loop_
_entity.id
_entity.type
_entity.pdbx_description
1 polymer ?
#
loop_
_entity_poly.entity_id
_entity_poly.type
_entity_poly.pdbx_seq_one_letter_code
_entity_poly.pdbx_strand_id
1 'polypeptide(L)' 'MTSRTQTDRLRLRNALWQQLRTTEPDTAGFEQALARLADLTGWDRARILAGLGLDGPARAATAAPDRPARRDG' A
#
# COMPACT_ATOMS: atom_id res chain seq x y z
N MET A 1 29.76 12.57 -2.21
CA MET A 1 28.53 13.39 -2.10
C MET A 1 27.30 12.59 -2.52
N THR A 2 27.00 11.47 -1.87
CA THR A 2 25.90 10.54 -2.27
C THR A 2 24.73 10.51 -1.29
N SER A 3 24.89 11.05 -0.07
CA SER A 3 23.88 10.91 0.99
C SER A 3 22.67 11.82 0.82
N ARG A 4 22.81 13.00 0.20
CA ARG A 4 21.68 13.95 0.03
C ARG A 4 20.64 13.42 -0.97
N THR A 5 21.08 12.81 -2.06
CA THR A 5 20.21 12.17 -3.06
C THR A 5 19.60 10.87 -2.54
N GLN A 6 20.32 10.12 -1.70
CA GLN A 6 19.78 8.95 -1.01
C GLN A 6 18.62 9.33 -0.06
N THR A 7 18.83 10.33 0.79
CA THR A 7 17.81 10.80 1.74
C THR A 7 16.58 11.35 1.02
N ASP A 8 16.78 12.10 -0.07
CA ASP A 8 15.67 12.64 -0.86
C ASP A 8 14.84 11.55 -1.53
N ARG A 9 15.50 10.54 -2.13
CA ARG A 9 14.82 9.35 -2.69
C ARG A 9 14.03 8.59 -1.62
N LEU A 10 14.56 8.43 -0.42
CA LEU A 10 13.85 7.75 0.68
C LEU A 10 12.62 8.55 1.13
N ARG A 11 12.72 9.89 1.21
CA ARG A 11 11.60 10.77 1.54
C ARG A 11 10.50 10.69 0.47
N LEU A 12 10.87 10.80 -0.80
CA LEU A 12 9.93 10.70 -1.92
C LEU A 12 9.24 9.33 -1.95
N ARG A 13 10.01 8.24 -1.77
CA ARG A 13 9.47 6.89 -1.69
C ARG A 13 8.46 6.76 -0.55
N ASN A 14 8.79 7.26 0.64
CA ASN A 14 7.90 7.20 1.80
C ASN A 14 6.63 8.03 1.58
N ALA A 15 6.72 9.20 0.97
CA ALA A 15 5.56 10.03 0.63
C ALA A 15 4.62 9.33 -0.36
N LEU A 16 5.17 8.70 -1.42
CA LEU A 16 4.39 7.91 -2.39
C LEU A 16 3.70 6.71 -1.72
N TRP A 17 4.40 6.03 -0.81
CA TRP A 17 3.83 4.94 -0.02
C TRP A 17 2.71 5.39 0.92
N GLN A 18 2.78 6.60 1.47
CA GLN A 18 1.68 7.15 2.27
C GLN A 18 0.48 7.49 1.39
N GLN A 19 0.72 8.16 0.26
CA GLN A 19 -0.33 8.51 -0.70
C GLN A 19 -1.07 7.27 -1.21
N LEU A 20 -0.36 6.18 -1.54
CA LEU A 20 -0.99 4.93 -1.97
C LEU A 20 -1.86 4.27 -0.89
N ARG A 21 -1.56 4.47 0.40
CA ARG A 21 -2.35 3.92 1.50
C ARG A 21 -3.57 4.78 1.86
N THR A 22 -3.53 6.08 1.57
CA THR A 22 -4.63 7.01 1.85
C THR A 22 -5.57 7.19 0.67
N THR A 23 -5.12 6.89 -0.54
CA THR A 23 -5.91 7.02 -1.76
C THR A 23 -6.65 5.73 -2.04
N GLU A 24 -7.91 5.82 -2.43
CA GLU A 24 -8.68 4.67 -2.88
C GLU A 24 -8.03 4.01 -4.11
N PRO A 25 -7.97 2.67 -4.15
CA PRO A 25 -7.47 1.93 -5.31
C PRO A 25 -8.29 2.27 -6.57
N ASP A 26 -7.66 2.10 -7.74
CA ASP A 26 -8.25 2.36 -9.07
C ASP A 26 -8.66 3.82 -9.35
N THR A 27 -8.28 4.77 -8.49
CA THR A 27 -8.43 6.21 -8.78
C THR A 27 -7.26 6.75 -9.58
N ALA A 28 -7.48 7.85 -10.32
CA ALA A 28 -6.43 8.51 -11.07
C ALA A 28 -5.25 8.98 -10.19
N GLY A 29 -5.52 9.33 -8.92
CA GLY A 29 -4.47 9.69 -7.96
C GLY A 29 -3.63 8.50 -7.50
N PHE A 30 -4.26 7.32 -7.40
CA PHE A 30 -3.59 6.07 -7.04
C PHE A 30 -2.68 5.56 -8.15
N GLU A 31 -3.18 5.48 -9.38
CA GLU A 31 -2.39 5.01 -10.53
C GLU A 31 -1.19 5.95 -10.81
N GLN A 32 -1.36 7.26 -10.64
CA GLN A 32 -0.23 8.21 -10.73
C GLN A 32 0.83 7.99 -9.66
N ALA A 33 0.44 7.78 -8.40
CA ALA A 33 1.37 7.48 -7.33
C ALA A 33 2.10 6.14 -7.55
N LEU A 34 1.38 5.16 -8.09
CA LEU A 34 1.91 3.83 -8.41
C LEU A 34 2.96 3.89 -9.51
N ALA A 35 2.65 4.56 -10.63
CA ALA A 35 3.59 4.76 -11.73
C ALA A 35 4.85 5.49 -11.26
N ARG A 36 4.71 6.51 -10.42
CA ARG A 36 5.84 7.29 -9.89
C ARG A 36 6.69 6.50 -8.91
N LEU A 37 6.08 5.62 -8.11
CA LEU A 37 6.81 4.72 -7.23
C LEU A 37 7.54 3.62 -8.02
N ALA A 38 6.94 3.11 -9.08
CA ALA A 38 7.55 2.14 -9.99
C ALA A 38 8.80 2.74 -10.66
N ASP A 39 8.70 3.94 -11.24
CA ASP A 39 9.85 4.67 -11.81
C ASP A 39 10.96 4.91 -10.78
N LEU A 40 10.57 5.32 -9.57
CA LEU A 40 11.53 5.59 -8.50
C LEU A 40 12.26 4.32 -8.04
N THR A 41 11.60 3.17 -7.97
CA THR A 41 12.15 1.95 -7.34
C THR A 41 12.59 0.88 -8.33
N GLY A 42 12.16 0.97 -9.59
CA GLY A 42 12.27 -0.10 -10.58
C GLY A 42 11.40 -1.31 -10.26
N TRP A 43 10.35 -1.16 -9.44
CA TRP A 43 9.46 -2.26 -9.06
C TRP A 43 8.26 -2.33 -9.97
N ASP A 44 7.88 -3.55 -10.35
CA ASP A 44 6.65 -3.81 -11.11
C ASP A 44 5.38 -3.53 -10.29
N ARG A 45 4.30 -3.20 -11.01
CA ARG A 45 2.98 -2.91 -10.43
C ARG A 45 2.51 -4.00 -9.46
N ALA A 46 2.64 -5.27 -9.85
CA ALA A 46 2.24 -6.40 -9.01
C ALA A 46 2.98 -6.41 -7.65
N ARG A 47 4.28 -6.09 -7.64
CA ARG A 47 5.09 -6.04 -6.42
C ARG A 47 4.67 -4.87 -5.51
N ILE A 48 4.33 -3.73 -6.09
CA ILE A 48 3.84 -2.57 -5.34
C ILE A 48 2.47 -2.87 -4.72
N LEU A 49 1.55 -3.46 -5.51
CA LEU A 49 0.23 -3.86 -5.04
C LEU A 49 0.32 -4.90 -3.93
N ALA A 50 1.24 -5.85 -4.01
CA ALA A 50 1.52 -6.79 -2.93
C ALA A 50 1.99 -6.11 -1.64
N GLY A 51 2.81 -5.07 -1.76
CA GLY A 51 3.20 -4.23 -0.61
C GLY A 51 2.05 -3.43 0.02
N LEU A 52 0.93 -3.28 -0.69
CA LEU A 52 -0.31 -2.70 -0.18
C LEU A 52 -1.31 -3.76 0.33
N GLY A 53 -1.02 -5.05 0.16
CA GLY A 53 -1.97 -6.13 0.42
C GLY A 53 -3.13 -6.18 -0.58
N LEU A 54 -2.92 -5.66 -1.79
CA LEU A 54 -3.91 -5.61 -2.88
C LEU A 54 -3.66 -6.70 -3.94
N ASP A 55 -2.76 -7.65 -3.68
CA ASP A 55 -2.42 -8.77 -4.56
C ASP A 55 -3.28 -10.02 -4.28
N GLY A 56 -4.49 -10.06 -4.84
CA GLY A 56 -5.25 -11.31 -4.98
C GLY A 56 -6.69 -11.27 -4.44
N PRO A 57 -7.57 -12.12 -4.99
CA PRO A 57 -8.99 -11.84 -5.08
C PRO A 57 -9.70 -12.02 -3.73
N ALA A 58 -10.59 -11.08 -3.41
CA ALA A 58 -11.57 -11.15 -2.34
C ALA A 58 -11.00 -11.39 -0.92
N ARG A 59 -10.60 -10.31 -0.27
CA ARG A 59 -10.80 -10.18 1.18
C ARG A 59 -11.62 -8.93 1.52
N ALA A 60 -12.76 -8.82 0.83
CA ALA A 60 -13.94 -8.25 1.47
C ALA A 60 -14.53 -9.32 2.40
N ALA A 61 -15.00 -8.92 3.58
CA ALA A 61 -15.59 -9.76 4.64
C ALA A 61 -14.59 -10.53 5.54
N THR A 62 -14.02 -9.82 6.51
CA THR A 62 -14.10 -10.31 7.89
C THR A 62 -14.36 -9.11 8.80
N ALA A 63 -15.59 -8.61 8.70
CA ALA A 63 -16.17 -7.82 9.76
C ALA A 63 -16.27 -8.70 11.02
N ALA A 64 -15.91 -8.09 12.15
CA ALA A 64 -16.12 -8.53 13.54
C ALA A 64 -15.36 -9.78 14.02
N PRO A 65 -14.57 -9.69 15.11
CA PRO A 65 -14.37 -10.85 15.95
C PRO A 65 -15.74 -11.24 16.54
N ASP A 66 -16.27 -12.38 16.09
CA ASP A 66 -17.31 -13.12 16.78
C ASP A 66 -16.88 -13.29 18.24
N ARG A 67 -17.54 -12.55 19.12
CA ARG A 67 -17.39 -12.67 20.56
C ARG A 67 -18.11 -13.98 20.93
N PRO A 68 -17.41 -15.05 21.34
CA PRO A 68 -18.13 -16.26 21.72
C PRO A 68 -19.03 -15.91 22.91
N ALA A 69 -20.34 -16.01 22.68
CA ALA A 69 -21.32 -16.02 23.75
C ALA A 69 -20.90 -17.14 24.71
N ARG A 70 -20.45 -16.76 25.90
CA ARG A 70 -20.34 -17.72 27.00
C ARG A 70 -21.72 -18.32 27.17
N ARG A 71 -21.86 -19.60 26.82
CA ARG A 71 -22.95 -20.41 27.33
C ARG A 71 -22.75 -20.54 28.83
N ASP A 72 -23.67 -19.97 29.58
CA ASP A 72 -23.91 -20.34 30.97
C ASP A 72 -24.10 -21.85 31.08
N GLY A 73 -23.47 -22.43 32.12
CA GLY A 73 -23.59 -23.81 32.56
C GLY A 73 -23.33 -23.87 34.05
#